data_AF-A0A1X0JWA2-F1
#
_entry.id   AF-A0A1X0JWA2-F1
#
_cell.length_a   1.000
_cell.length_b   1.000
_cell.length_c   1.000
_cell.angle_alpha   90.00
_cell.angle_beta   90.00
_cell.angle_gamma   90.00
#
_symmetry.space_group_name_H-M   'P 1'
#
loop_
_entity.id
_entity.type
_entity.pdbx_description
1 polymer ?
#
loop_
_entity_poly.entity_id
_entity_poly.type
_entity_poly.pdbx_seq_one_letter_code
_entity_poly.pdbx_strand_id
1 'polypeptide(L)'
;MKVRGPLVTLSAVAVLGAGLLFANITQEQASVVTGTPVAAPPATTTITASPAPASPTFPAKADYVAKIPTAKGVITLDIAVEGDKAVAYACDGNAIESWMRGPALNGTVSLTSKDKTGRLEGRLDGTAVVGTLWIGAKKWDFTAEPAQSPAGLYVYEQDGVRSSWIVDTSGKASGVLRRDDGSTAPAPGLAADGSAIIDGNTVIAERVGGSSDV
;
A
#
# COMPACT_ATOMS: atom_id res chain seq x y z
N MET A 1 -19.38 17.79 54.85
CA MET A 1 -18.61 16.52 54.89
C MET A 1 -17.65 16.48 53.71
N LYS A 2 -16.39 16.18 53.99
CA LYS A 2 -15.29 16.04 53.01
C LYS A 2 -15.46 14.69 52.31
N VAL A 3 -15.38 14.67 50.98
CA VAL A 3 -14.97 13.46 50.24
C VAL A 3 -13.85 13.90 49.31
N ARG A 4 -12.67 13.32 49.51
CA ARG A 4 -11.39 13.61 48.84
C ARG A 4 -11.14 12.51 47.81
N GLY A 5 -10.73 12.89 46.59
CA GLY A 5 -10.20 11.98 45.56
C GLY A 5 -11.25 11.50 44.55
N PRO A 6 -10.94 11.54 43.23
CA PRO A 6 -9.79 10.85 42.64
C PRO A 6 -8.97 11.71 41.65
N LEU A 7 -8.61 12.94 42.05
CA LEU A 7 -7.72 13.83 41.28
C LEU A 7 -6.22 13.45 41.29
N VAL A 8 -5.87 12.25 41.78
CA VAL A 8 -4.46 11.87 42.07
C VAL A 8 -3.79 11.09 40.93
N THR A 9 -4.49 10.73 39.85
CA THR A 9 -3.86 10.10 38.68
C THR A 9 -3.48 11.06 37.55
N LEU A 10 -3.89 12.34 37.61
CA LEU A 10 -3.48 13.34 36.63
C LEU A 10 -2.11 13.98 36.95
N SER A 11 -1.52 13.66 38.10
CA SER A 11 -0.28 14.28 38.59
C SER A 11 1.00 13.55 38.17
N ALA A 12 0.92 12.46 37.40
CA ALA A 12 2.07 11.63 37.03
C ALA A 12 2.57 11.77 35.58
N VAL A 13 1.94 12.59 34.72
CA VAL A 13 2.35 12.73 33.30
C VAL A 13 2.96 14.11 33.00
N ALA A 14 2.81 15.09 33.90
CA ALA A 14 3.36 16.44 33.71
C ALA A 14 4.87 16.58 34.06
N VAL A 15 5.51 15.55 34.60
CA VAL A 15 6.94 15.60 35.01
C VAL A 15 7.89 15.02 33.94
N LEU A 16 7.36 14.41 32.87
CA LEU A 16 8.19 13.88 31.75
C LEU A 16 8.37 14.87 30.59
N GLY A 17 7.74 16.06 30.62
CA GLY A 17 7.82 17.07 29.57
C GLY A 17 8.91 18.13 29.74
N ALA A 18 9.62 18.14 30.87
CA ALA A 18 10.59 19.20 31.22
C ALA A 18 12.08 18.77 31.13
N GLY A 19 12.38 17.63 30.50
CA GLY A 19 13.72 17.03 30.47
C GLY A 19 14.51 17.17 29.17
N LEU A 20 14.03 17.91 28.16
CA LEU A 20 14.70 18.06 26.85
C LEU A 20 14.92 19.52 26.45
N LEU A 21 15.34 20.34 27.41
CA LEU A 21 15.95 21.64 27.15
C LEU A 21 17.33 21.65 27.81
N PHE A 22 18.32 22.17 27.08
CA PHE A 22 19.72 22.41 27.47
C PHE A 22 20.71 21.25 27.30
N ALA A 23 20.89 20.80 26.05
CA ALA A 23 22.16 20.24 25.59
C ALA A 23 22.63 21.01 24.34
N ASN A 24 22.84 22.31 24.48
CA ASN A 24 23.57 23.08 23.45
C ASN A 24 24.37 24.22 24.09
N ILE A 25 25.24 23.85 25.02
CA ILE A 25 26.28 24.72 25.59
C ILE A 25 27.51 23.83 25.79
N THR A 26 28.60 24.13 25.07
CA THR A 26 29.94 24.39 25.63
C THR A 26 30.99 24.37 24.50
N GLN A 27 31.86 25.40 24.55
CA GLN A 27 33.13 25.63 23.84
C GLN A 27 33.03 26.47 22.55
N GLU A 28 33.69 27.62 22.42
CA GLU A 28 34.75 28.23 23.22
C GLU A 28 34.81 29.74 22.94
N GLN A 29 35.16 30.48 23.98
CA GLN A 29 35.43 31.90 23.97
C GLN A 29 36.92 32.09 23.67
N ALA A 30 37.28 32.87 22.65
CA ALA A 30 38.66 33.31 22.46
C ALA A 30 38.70 34.80 22.11
N SER A 31 39.23 35.52 23.09
CA SER A 31 39.71 36.89 23.18
C SER A 31 40.20 37.55 21.87
N VAL A 32 39.82 38.81 21.70
CA VAL A 32 40.45 39.74 20.77
C VAL A 32 41.86 40.07 21.31
N VAL A 33 42.90 39.62 20.61
CA VAL A 33 44.28 40.12 20.77
C VAL A 33 44.72 40.67 19.42
N THR A 34 45.03 41.97 19.41
CA THR A 34 45.71 42.65 18.30
C THR A 34 47.19 42.26 18.33
N GLY A 35 47.70 41.57 17.30
CA GLY A 35 49.15 41.35 17.14
C GLY A 35 49.57 40.34 16.08
N THR A 36 50.27 40.82 15.04
CA THR A 36 51.22 40.13 14.13
C THR A 36 50.72 39.01 13.17
N PRO A 37 51.27 38.91 11.94
CA PRO A 37 50.80 37.96 10.93
C PRO A 37 51.30 36.55 11.23
N VAL A 38 50.36 35.59 11.34
CA VAL A 38 50.64 34.16 11.58
C VAL A 38 50.20 33.34 10.37
N ALA A 39 50.97 32.30 10.09
CA ALA A 39 50.98 31.46 8.88
C ALA A 39 49.64 30.82 8.48
N ALA A 40 49.51 30.54 7.18
CA ALA A 40 48.34 29.98 6.53
C ALA A 40 47.93 28.59 7.10
N PRO A 41 46.63 28.33 7.33
CA PRO A 41 46.16 27.04 7.81
C PRO A 41 46.25 25.95 6.72
N PRO A 42 46.47 24.68 7.08
CA PRO A 42 46.48 23.57 6.14
C PRO A 42 45.09 23.36 5.50
N ALA A 43 45.08 23.03 4.22
CA ALA A 43 43.86 22.83 3.44
C ALA A 43 43.01 21.68 4.01
N THR A 44 41.79 22.00 4.43
CA THR A 44 40.77 21.01 4.79
C THR A 44 40.30 20.31 3.52
N THR A 45 40.66 19.04 3.35
CA THR A 45 40.08 18.18 2.31
C THR A 45 38.60 17.99 2.58
N THR A 46 37.75 18.53 1.71
CA THR A 46 36.31 18.31 1.71
C THR A 46 36.03 16.86 1.34
N ILE A 47 35.55 16.06 2.30
CA ILE A 47 35.04 14.71 2.02
C ILE A 47 33.70 14.89 1.32
N THR A 48 33.64 14.62 0.01
CA THR A 48 32.39 14.55 -0.73
C THR A 48 31.61 13.33 -0.23
N ALA A 49 30.49 13.55 0.45
CA ALA A 49 29.60 12.47 0.86
C ALA A 49 29.08 11.72 -0.38
N SER A 50 29.21 10.39 -0.39
CA SER A 50 28.65 9.55 -1.44
C SER A 50 27.13 9.72 -1.48
N PRO A 51 26.50 9.90 -2.65
CA PRO A 51 25.05 10.00 -2.76
C PRO A 51 24.38 8.73 -2.22
N ALA A 52 23.28 8.89 -1.48
CA ALA A 52 22.47 7.77 -1.01
C ALA A 52 21.90 6.98 -2.21
N PRO A 53 21.74 5.65 -2.10
CA PRO A 53 21.08 4.87 -3.14
C PRO A 53 19.68 5.42 -3.44
N ALA A 54 19.33 5.52 -4.72
CA ALA A 54 17.98 5.91 -5.12
C ALA A 54 16.97 4.87 -4.63
N SER A 55 15.86 5.31 -4.03
CA SER A 55 14.76 4.43 -3.65
C SER A 55 14.18 3.75 -4.89
N PRO A 56 13.76 2.47 -4.79
CA PRO A 56 13.09 1.81 -5.90
C PRO A 56 11.80 2.57 -6.26
N THR A 57 11.45 2.58 -7.55
CA THR A 57 10.23 3.23 -8.05
C THR A 57 9.42 2.25 -8.86
N PHE A 58 8.10 2.38 -8.82
CA PHE A 58 7.22 1.61 -9.68
C PHE A 58 7.38 2.01 -11.14
N PRO A 59 7.18 1.07 -12.09
CA PRO A 59 6.88 1.43 -13.46
C PRO A 59 5.65 2.35 -13.55
N ALA A 60 5.57 3.15 -14.62
CA ALA A 60 4.46 4.07 -14.82
C ALA A 60 3.09 3.38 -14.85
N LYS A 61 3.04 2.13 -15.33
CA LYS A 61 1.89 1.22 -15.25
C LYS A 61 2.41 -0.20 -15.05
N ALA A 62 1.83 -0.94 -14.11
CA ALA A 62 2.16 -2.34 -13.85
C ALA A 62 1.03 -3.03 -13.08
N ASP A 63 0.93 -4.35 -13.23
CA ASP A 63 0.06 -5.20 -12.41
C ASP A 63 0.93 -6.18 -11.63
N TYR A 64 0.55 -6.47 -10.39
CA TYR A 64 1.24 -7.44 -9.54
C TYR A 64 0.24 -8.41 -8.95
N VAL A 65 0.43 -9.71 -9.19
CA VAL A 65 -0.52 -10.75 -8.80
C VAL A 65 0.07 -11.68 -7.74
N ALA A 66 -0.70 -11.98 -6.70
CA ALA A 66 -0.35 -12.95 -5.67
C ALA A 66 -1.46 -13.99 -5.45
N LYS A 67 -1.03 -15.19 -5.03
CA LYS A 67 -1.88 -16.19 -4.38
C LYS A 67 -1.44 -16.30 -2.93
N ILE A 68 -2.31 -15.92 -2.00
CA ILE A 68 -2.03 -15.87 -0.56
C ILE A 68 -2.72 -17.06 0.10
N PRO A 69 -1.97 -18.08 0.56
CA PRO A 69 -2.56 -19.20 1.29
C PRO A 69 -3.14 -18.73 2.63
N THR A 70 -4.31 -19.26 2.96
CA THR A 70 -5.00 -19.01 4.23
C THR A 70 -5.48 -20.33 4.83
N ALA A 71 -5.90 -20.31 6.09
CA ALA A 71 -6.50 -21.48 6.73
C ALA A 71 -7.79 -21.98 6.06
N LYS A 72 -8.45 -21.17 5.22
CA LYS A 72 -9.74 -21.51 4.59
C LYS A 72 -9.66 -21.68 3.06
N GLY A 73 -8.48 -21.56 2.47
CA GLY A 73 -8.31 -21.53 1.02
C GLY A 73 -7.28 -20.47 0.60
N VAL A 74 -7.44 -19.90 -0.58
CA VAL A 74 -6.50 -18.93 -1.15
C VAL A 74 -7.19 -17.60 -1.37
N ILE A 75 -6.57 -16.50 -0.94
CA ILE A 75 -6.93 -15.16 -1.40
C ILE A 75 -6.08 -14.86 -2.63
N THR A 76 -6.72 -14.56 -3.75
CA THR A 76 -6.04 -13.98 -4.92
C THR A 76 -6.02 -12.47 -4.76
N LEU A 77 -4.86 -11.87 -4.98
CA LEU A 77 -4.64 -10.43 -4.89
C LEU A 77 -4.07 -9.93 -6.21
N ASP A 78 -4.58 -8.81 -6.70
CA ASP A 78 -3.96 -7.99 -7.74
C ASP A 78 -3.68 -6.59 -7.17
N ILE A 79 -2.56 -5.99 -7.58
CA ILE A 79 -2.21 -4.59 -7.36
C ILE A 79 -1.89 -3.97 -8.72
N ALA A 80 -2.81 -3.16 -9.23
CA ALA A 80 -2.62 -2.34 -10.42
C ALA A 80 -2.03 -0.99 -10.00
N VAL A 81 -0.84 -0.66 -10.50
CA VAL A 81 -0.16 0.63 -10.31
C VAL A 81 -0.30 1.46 -11.57
N GLU A 82 -0.57 2.76 -11.40
CA GLU A 82 -0.55 3.74 -12.47
C GLU A 82 -0.16 5.12 -11.95
N GLY A 83 0.98 5.62 -12.41
CA GLY A 83 1.57 6.87 -11.93
C GLY A 83 1.88 6.80 -10.44
N ASP A 84 1.25 7.68 -9.67
CA ASP A 84 1.39 7.80 -8.22
C ASP A 84 0.25 7.11 -7.44
N LYS A 85 -0.59 6.33 -8.11
CA LYS A 85 -1.76 5.67 -7.54
C LYS A 85 -1.73 4.17 -7.78
N ALA A 86 -2.42 3.44 -6.92
CA ALA A 86 -2.73 2.04 -7.13
C ALA A 86 -4.14 1.69 -6.71
N VAL A 87 -4.66 0.66 -7.37
CA VAL A 87 -5.87 -0.09 -7.02
C VAL A 87 -5.44 -1.50 -6.69
N ALA A 88 -5.98 -2.06 -5.61
CA ALA A 88 -5.82 -3.47 -5.30
C ALA A 88 -7.19 -4.12 -5.10
N TYR A 89 -7.28 -5.35 -5.56
CA TYR A 89 -8.44 -6.20 -5.35
C TYR A 89 -8.00 -7.52 -4.77
N ALA A 90 -8.60 -7.90 -3.64
CA ALA A 90 -8.37 -9.19 -2.99
C ALA A 90 -9.68 -9.98 -2.95
N CYS A 91 -9.68 -11.21 -3.42
CA CYS A 91 -10.85 -12.09 -3.38
C CYS A 91 -10.52 -13.55 -3.08
N ASP A 92 -11.50 -14.29 -2.55
CA ASP A 92 -11.40 -15.75 -2.40
C ASP A 92 -12.05 -16.52 -3.56
N GLY A 93 -12.55 -15.79 -4.57
CA GLY A 93 -13.27 -16.37 -5.70
C GLY A 93 -14.69 -16.86 -5.37
N ASN A 94 -15.25 -16.44 -4.23
CA ASN A 94 -16.58 -16.84 -3.78
C ASN A 94 -17.36 -15.66 -3.19
N ALA A 95 -16.99 -15.19 -2.00
CA ALA A 95 -17.75 -14.19 -1.26
C ALA A 95 -16.88 -13.10 -0.61
N ILE A 96 -15.61 -13.40 -0.35
CA ILE A 96 -14.67 -12.37 0.12
C ILE A 96 -14.28 -11.54 -1.08
N GLU A 97 -14.48 -10.24 -0.93
CA GLU A 97 -13.92 -9.25 -1.84
C GLU A 97 -13.54 -7.98 -1.08
N SER A 98 -12.39 -7.41 -1.42
CA SER A 98 -11.92 -6.15 -0.85
C SER A 98 -11.24 -5.33 -1.93
N TRP A 99 -11.86 -4.20 -2.26
CA TRP A 99 -11.29 -3.17 -3.14
C TRP A 99 -10.61 -2.12 -2.28
N MET A 100 -9.36 -1.81 -2.59
CA MET A 100 -8.54 -0.84 -1.86
C MET A 100 -7.85 0.07 -2.86
N ARG A 101 -7.71 1.36 -2.50
CA ARG A 101 -7.01 2.33 -3.34
C ARG A 101 -6.16 3.27 -2.49
N GLY A 102 -5.17 3.89 -3.11
CA GLY A 102 -4.28 4.80 -2.43
C GLY A 102 -3.02 5.12 -3.21
N PRO A 103 -2.05 5.81 -2.58
CA PRO A 103 -0.79 6.17 -3.21
C PRO A 103 0.10 4.95 -3.53
N ALA A 104 0.84 5.07 -4.63
CA ALA A 104 1.96 4.24 -5.05
C ALA A 104 3.20 5.15 -5.24
N LEU A 105 3.95 5.39 -4.17
CA LEU A 105 5.01 6.39 -4.12
C LEU A 105 6.32 5.76 -3.66
N ASN A 106 7.43 6.12 -4.32
CA ASN A 106 8.78 5.70 -3.92
C ASN A 106 8.89 4.17 -3.72
N GLY A 107 8.26 3.40 -4.62
CA GLY A 107 8.25 1.95 -4.56
C GLY A 107 7.44 1.37 -3.42
N THR A 108 6.55 2.15 -2.80
CA THR A 108 5.64 1.71 -1.73
C THR A 108 4.20 1.94 -2.11
N VAL A 109 3.30 1.05 -1.69
CA VAL A 109 1.85 1.20 -1.79
C VAL A 109 1.24 1.25 -0.41
N SER A 110 0.30 2.17 -0.20
CA SER A 110 -0.49 2.26 1.03
C SER A 110 -1.95 2.46 0.64
N LEU A 111 -2.72 1.37 0.66
CA LEU A 111 -4.06 1.31 0.10
C LEU A 111 -5.08 1.06 1.20
N THR A 112 -6.26 1.62 1.05
CA THR A 112 -7.36 1.42 2.00
C THR A 112 -8.67 1.26 1.23
N SER A 113 -9.56 0.40 1.74
CA SER A 113 -10.90 0.26 1.18
C SER A 113 -11.77 1.46 1.50
N LYS A 114 -12.83 1.65 0.71
CA LYS A 114 -13.78 2.76 0.89
C LYS A 114 -14.44 2.73 2.27
N ASP A 115 -14.82 1.54 2.74
CA ASP A 115 -15.45 1.28 4.03
C ASP A 115 -14.46 1.18 5.21
N LYS A 116 -13.15 1.34 4.96
CA LYS A 116 -12.07 1.28 5.97
C LYS A 116 -11.91 -0.07 6.66
N THR A 117 -12.45 -1.15 6.12
CA THR A 117 -12.27 -2.51 6.65
C THR A 117 -11.11 -3.26 6.01
N GLY A 118 -10.65 -2.83 4.83
CA GLY A 118 -9.51 -3.36 4.10
C GLY A 118 -8.34 -2.37 4.09
N ARG A 119 -7.13 -2.88 4.23
CA ARG A 119 -5.88 -2.12 4.09
C ARG A 119 -4.83 -3.00 3.44
N LEU A 120 -3.95 -2.39 2.65
CA LEU A 120 -2.78 -3.06 2.12
C LEU A 120 -1.59 -2.12 2.24
N GLU A 121 -0.47 -2.63 2.74
CA GLU A 121 0.81 -1.94 2.74
C GLU A 121 1.84 -2.83 2.08
N GLY A 122 2.58 -2.28 1.14
CA GLY A 122 3.57 -3.03 0.39
C GLY A 122 4.72 -2.17 -0.09
N ARG A 123 5.80 -2.82 -0.48
CA ARG A 123 6.98 -2.20 -1.08
C ARG A 123 7.58 -3.09 -2.15
N LEU A 124 8.30 -2.49 -3.09
CA LEU A 124 9.13 -3.21 -4.04
C LEU A 124 10.27 -3.93 -3.32
N ASP A 125 10.43 -5.21 -3.66
CA ASP A 125 11.58 -6.04 -3.32
C ASP A 125 12.03 -6.74 -4.61
N GLY A 126 13.12 -6.23 -5.19
CA GLY A 126 13.44 -6.49 -6.59
C GLY A 126 12.33 -5.98 -7.52
N THR A 127 11.70 -6.90 -8.24
CA THR A 127 10.56 -6.61 -9.13
C THR A 127 9.21 -6.98 -8.55
N ALA A 128 9.16 -7.65 -7.40
CA ALA A 128 7.93 -8.06 -6.74
C ALA A 128 7.47 -7.00 -5.74
N VAL A 129 6.18 -7.03 -5.38
CA VAL A 129 5.65 -6.27 -4.25
C VAL A 129 5.47 -7.22 -3.07
N VAL A 130 6.17 -6.93 -1.97
CA VAL A 130 6.02 -7.66 -0.71
C VAL A 130 5.33 -6.78 0.31
N GLY A 131 4.48 -7.37 1.15
CA GLY A 131 3.71 -6.58 2.10
C GLY A 131 2.75 -7.38 2.95
N THR A 132 1.82 -6.65 3.57
CA THR A 132 0.75 -7.22 4.39
C THR A 132 -0.60 -6.71 3.88
N LEU A 133 -1.55 -7.64 3.78
CA LEU A 133 -2.96 -7.40 3.46
C LEU A 133 -3.78 -7.57 4.74
N TRP A 134 -4.66 -6.62 5.04
CA TRP A 134 -5.65 -6.69 6.10
C TRP A 134 -7.06 -6.68 5.52
N ILE A 135 -7.91 -7.60 5.99
CA ILE A 135 -9.35 -7.60 5.72
C ILE A 135 -10.07 -7.86 7.04
N GLY A 136 -10.76 -6.84 7.54
CA GLY A 136 -11.31 -6.80 8.89
C GLY A 136 -10.19 -6.96 9.94
N ALA A 137 -10.37 -7.89 10.87
CA ALA A 137 -9.39 -8.18 11.92
C ALA A 137 -8.27 -9.15 11.49
N LYS A 138 -8.33 -9.67 10.25
CA LYS A 138 -7.36 -10.67 9.75
C LYS A 138 -6.28 -10.00 8.93
N LYS A 139 -5.09 -10.61 8.93
CA LYS A 139 -3.97 -10.15 8.13
C LYS A 139 -3.14 -11.30 7.57
N TRP A 140 -2.51 -11.08 6.42
CA TRP A 140 -1.63 -12.03 5.76
C TRP A 140 -0.48 -11.29 5.10
N ASP A 141 0.70 -11.89 5.15
CA ASP A 141 1.82 -11.44 4.33
C ASP A 141 1.65 -11.95 2.90
N PHE A 142 2.13 -11.18 1.93
CA PHE A 142 2.05 -11.54 0.52
C PHE A 142 3.34 -11.19 -0.22
N THR A 143 3.53 -11.89 -1.33
CA THR A 143 4.49 -11.58 -2.38
C THR A 143 3.72 -11.60 -3.70
N ALA A 144 3.61 -10.44 -4.35
CA ALA A 144 2.92 -10.26 -5.61
C ALA A 144 3.94 -10.07 -6.72
N GLU A 145 3.92 -10.99 -7.68
CA GLU A 145 4.85 -11.00 -8.80
C GLU A 145 4.33 -10.11 -9.94
N PRO A 146 5.22 -9.45 -10.70
CA PRO A 146 4.81 -8.65 -11.84
C PRO A 146 4.06 -9.51 -12.86
N ALA A 147 2.90 -9.02 -13.27
CA ALA A 147 2.03 -9.67 -14.22
C ALA A 147 2.05 -8.92 -15.55
N GLN A 148 1.94 -9.66 -16.66
CA GLN A 148 1.85 -9.09 -18.00
C GLN A 148 0.50 -9.45 -18.60
N SER A 149 -0.07 -8.55 -19.40
CA SER A 149 -1.32 -8.79 -20.12
C SER A 149 -1.28 -10.14 -20.85
N PRO A 150 -2.36 -10.95 -20.77
CA PRO A 150 -3.70 -10.61 -20.28
C PRO A 150 -3.89 -10.76 -18.76
N ALA A 151 -2.84 -11.06 -17.98
CA ALA A 151 -2.96 -11.03 -16.53
C ALA A 151 -3.20 -9.60 -16.02
N GLY A 152 -3.96 -9.50 -14.93
CA GLY A 152 -4.33 -8.23 -14.30
C GLY A 152 -5.76 -8.21 -13.79
N LEU A 153 -6.22 -7.01 -13.42
CA LEU A 153 -7.52 -6.77 -12.81
C LEU A 153 -8.56 -6.30 -13.84
N TYR A 154 -9.75 -6.89 -13.76
CA TYR A 154 -10.87 -6.60 -14.65
C TYR A 154 -12.17 -6.42 -13.86
N VAL A 155 -13.04 -5.56 -14.36
CA VAL A 155 -14.35 -5.29 -13.76
C VAL A 155 -15.42 -5.11 -14.82
N TYR A 156 -16.63 -5.55 -14.51
CA TYR A 156 -17.84 -5.17 -15.22
C TYR A 156 -18.83 -4.68 -14.18
N GLU A 157 -19.46 -3.54 -14.41
CA GLU A 157 -20.49 -3.00 -13.53
C GLU A 157 -21.62 -2.38 -14.35
N GLN A 158 -22.85 -2.87 -14.14
CA GLN A 158 -24.04 -2.33 -14.79
C GLN A 158 -25.28 -2.65 -13.94
N ASP A 159 -26.19 -1.69 -13.78
CA ASP A 159 -27.50 -1.88 -13.14
C ASP A 159 -27.43 -2.50 -11.72
N GLY A 160 -26.39 -2.16 -10.96
CA GLY A 160 -26.14 -2.69 -9.60
C GLY A 160 -25.49 -4.08 -9.56
N VAL A 161 -25.33 -4.74 -10.71
CA VAL A 161 -24.54 -5.96 -10.84
C VAL A 161 -23.08 -5.59 -11.06
N ARG A 162 -22.18 -6.18 -10.27
CA ARG A 162 -20.73 -6.04 -10.44
C ARG A 162 -20.06 -7.39 -10.49
N SER A 163 -19.26 -7.63 -11.50
CA SER A 163 -18.35 -8.77 -11.53
C SER A 163 -16.92 -8.29 -11.63
N SER A 164 -16.04 -8.95 -10.88
CA SER A 164 -14.65 -8.54 -10.69
C SER A 164 -13.77 -9.75 -10.85
N TRP A 165 -12.68 -9.63 -11.61
CA TRP A 165 -11.77 -10.74 -11.91
C TRP A 165 -10.32 -10.33 -11.74
N ILE A 166 -9.54 -11.25 -11.19
CA ILE A 166 -8.08 -11.25 -11.28
C ILE A 166 -7.72 -12.39 -12.23
N VAL A 167 -7.12 -12.04 -13.36
CA VAL A 167 -6.51 -13.00 -14.28
C VAL A 167 -5.05 -13.17 -13.84
N ASP A 168 -4.68 -14.39 -13.44
CA ASP A 168 -3.29 -14.68 -13.08
C ASP A 168 -2.41 -14.96 -14.31
N THR A 169 -1.11 -15.16 -14.09
CA THR A 169 -0.12 -15.38 -15.16
C THR A 169 -0.33 -16.68 -15.95
N SER A 170 -1.18 -17.59 -15.47
CA SER A 170 -1.62 -18.77 -16.23
C SER A 170 -2.82 -18.49 -17.14
N GLY A 171 -3.39 -17.28 -17.08
CA GLY A 171 -4.63 -16.91 -17.75
C GLY A 171 -5.89 -17.33 -17.00
N LYS A 172 -5.77 -17.89 -15.80
CA LYS A 172 -6.93 -18.30 -15.00
C LYS A 172 -7.52 -17.10 -14.27
N ALA A 173 -8.83 -16.92 -14.42
CA ALA A 173 -9.58 -15.93 -13.66
C ALA A 173 -10.01 -16.46 -12.27
N SER A 174 -9.98 -15.57 -11.29
CA SER A 174 -10.56 -15.73 -9.95
C SER A 174 -11.30 -14.44 -9.59
N GLY A 175 -12.51 -14.51 -9.05
CA GLY A 175 -13.32 -13.31 -8.91
C GLY A 175 -14.66 -13.52 -8.22
N VAL A 176 -15.37 -12.44 -7.97
CA VAL A 176 -16.72 -12.44 -7.36
C VAL A 176 -17.69 -11.69 -8.27
N LEU A 177 -18.87 -12.27 -8.47
CA LEU A 177 -20.06 -11.62 -9.00
C LEU A 177 -20.93 -11.20 -7.81
N ARG A 178 -21.15 -9.91 -7.65
CA ARG A 178 -22.14 -9.32 -6.75
C ARG A 178 -23.36 -8.88 -7.56
N ARG A 179 -24.54 -9.24 -7.08
CA ARG A 179 -25.83 -8.78 -7.64
C ARG A 179 -26.31 -7.50 -6.97
N ASP A 180 -27.31 -6.89 -7.58
CA ASP A 180 -28.02 -5.70 -7.10
C ASP A 180 -28.67 -5.91 -5.72
N ASP A 181 -29.13 -7.12 -5.43
CA ASP A 181 -29.64 -7.53 -4.10
C ASP A 181 -28.53 -7.74 -3.05
N GLY A 182 -27.27 -7.57 -3.43
CA GLY A 182 -26.08 -7.75 -2.58
C GLY A 182 -25.61 -9.19 -2.45
N SER A 183 -26.32 -10.17 -3.03
CA SER A 183 -25.87 -11.57 -3.05
C SER A 183 -24.56 -11.71 -3.85
N THR A 184 -23.75 -12.70 -3.46
CA THR A 184 -22.45 -12.97 -4.10
C THR A 184 -22.38 -14.40 -4.61
N ALA A 185 -21.63 -14.59 -5.69
CA ALA A 185 -21.28 -15.87 -6.26
C ALA A 185 -19.87 -15.79 -6.88
N PRO A 186 -19.22 -16.92 -7.18
CA PRO A 186 -18.03 -16.92 -8.02
C PRO A 186 -18.29 -16.16 -9.33
N ALA A 187 -17.35 -15.31 -9.74
CA ALA A 187 -17.44 -14.67 -11.03
C ALA A 187 -17.41 -15.73 -12.15
N PRO A 188 -18.16 -15.53 -13.26
CA PRO A 188 -18.12 -16.46 -14.38
C PRO A 188 -16.74 -16.48 -15.03
N GLY A 189 -16.49 -17.44 -15.92
CA GLY A 189 -15.25 -17.47 -16.68
C GLY A 189 -15.09 -16.19 -17.52
N LEU A 190 -13.86 -15.65 -17.52
CA LEU A 190 -13.47 -14.53 -18.38
C LEU A 190 -12.65 -15.08 -19.55
N ALA A 191 -13.09 -14.81 -20.77
CA ALA A 191 -12.38 -15.19 -21.98
C ALA A 191 -11.16 -14.27 -22.20
N ALA A 192 -10.23 -14.71 -23.05
CA ALA A 192 -8.98 -13.99 -23.32
C ALA A 192 -9.19 -12.61 -23.99
N ASP A 193 -10.34 -12.40 -24.63
CA ASP A 193 -10.75 -11.12 -25.21
C ASP A 193 -11.44 -10.19 -24.20
N GLY A 194 -11.55 -10.61 -22.93
CA GLY A 194 -12.21 -9.86 -21.86
C GLY A 194 -13.72 -10.05 -21.81
N SER A 195 -14.30 -10.94 -22.63
CA SER A 195 -15.73 -11.23 -22.58
C SER A 195 -16.11 -12.23 -21.48
N ALA A 196 -17.30 -12.06 -20.89
CA ALA A 196 -17.89 -12.99 -19.94
C ALA A 196 -19.39 -13.15 -20.20
N ILE A 197 -19.98 -14.25 -19.73
CA ILE A 197 -21.43 -14.46 -19.77
C ILE A 197 -22.01 -14.23 -18.38
N ILE A 198 -22.85 -13.20 -18.22
CA ILE A 198 -23.59 -12.90 -17.00
C ILE A 198 -25.08 -12.95 -17.31
N ASP A 199 -25.81 -13.81 -16.62
CA ASP A 199 -27.25 -14.02 -16.77
C ASP A 199 -27.69 -14.25 -18.24
N GLY A 200 -26.85 -14.96 -19.01
CA GLY A 200 -27.09 -15.29 -20.41
C GLY A 200 -26.66 -14.21 -21.42
N ASN A 201 -26.22 -13.04 -20.96
CA ASN A 201 -25.76 -11.95 -21.80
C ASN A 201 -24.23 -11.94 -21.91
N THR A 202 -23.71 -11.67 -23.11
CA THR A 202 -22.28 -11.39 -23.29
C THR A 202 -21.97 -9.97 -22.83
N VAL A 203 -21.05 -9.85 -21.90
CA VAL A 203 -20.53 -8.58 -21.39
C VAL A 203 -19.05 -8.46 -21.67
N ILE A 204 -18.54 -7.23 -21.69
CA ILE A 204 -17.11 -6.95 -21.83
C ILE A 204 -16.61 -6.36 -20.52
N ALA A 205 -15.63 -7.02 -19.91
CA ALA A 205 -14.98 -6.50 -18.71
C ALA A 205 -13.95 -5.42 -19.09
N GLU A 206 -13.96 -4.34 -18.34
CA GLU A 206 -12.98 -3.27 -18.44
C GLU A 206 -11.74 -3.63 -17.64
N ARG A 207 -10.56 -3.37 -18.21
CA ARG A 207 -9.30 -3.52 -17.48
C ARG A 207 -9.15 -2.37 -16.49
N VAL A 208 -8.82 -2.69 -15.25
CA VAL A 208 -8.61 -1.71 -14.18
C VAL A 208 -7.15 -1.26 -14.19
N GLY A 209 -6.93 0.04 -14.12
CA GLY A 209 -5.62 0.64 -13.90
C GLY A 209 -5.50 1.19 -12.49
N GLY A 210 -4.29 1.53 -12.05
CA GLY A 210 -4.06 2.09 -10.72
C GLY A 210 -4.71 3.45 -10.47
N SER A 211 -5.18 4.14 -11.52
CA SER A 211 -5.86 5.43 -11.45
C SER A 211 -7.40 5.31 -11.45
N SER A 212 -7.96 4.10 -11.58
CA SER A 212 -9.40 3.87 -11.69
C SER A 212 -10.16 4.16 -10.39
N ASP A 213 -11.43 4.58 -10.50
CA ASP A 213 -12.32 4.93 -9.38
C ASP A 213 -13.28 3.80 -8.94
N VAL A 214 -12.88 2.53 -9.15
CA VAL A 214 -13.68 1.29 -8.93
C VAL A 214 -13.90 0.86 -7.49
#